data_AF-A0A077HNB1-F1
#
_entry.id   AF-A0A077HNB1-F1
#
_cell.length_a   1.000
_cell.length_b   1.000
_cell.length_c   1.000
_cell.angle_alpha   90.00
_cell.angle_beta   90.00
_cell.angle_gamma   90.00
#
_symmetry.space_group_name_H-M   'P 1'
#
loop_
_entity.id
_entity.type
_entity.pdbx_description
1 polymer ?
#
loop_
_entity_poly.entity_id
_entity_poly.type
_entity_poly.pdbx_seq_one_letter_code
_entity_poly.pdbx_strand_id
1 'polypeptide(L)'
;MGKEKGQCQATGRFGRCPNRARKPGYPYCQKHAEVKGLQHPLVSTEGSRVLIAELKRAGWSNRTIARESGLAENTILGIAHNPTMHRSTAEKLLALRELEPEPFRVEVWPYRRRLQSLQAAGHTGRDIAKGTGLPTSTVSFIVNEEGEWIARGRAEVIERYWREHAADPVRTATAAAMRGGWPVPMWWDDIDDLREKPGVTHCRVCHGLEPFRSTGLCNACRSRLWNAQNRDEVNRRRRERRRKAKEQAA
;
A
#
# COMPACT_ATOMS: atom_id res chain seq x y z
N MET A 1 8.15 -28.08 -61.66
CA MET A 1 8.03 -28.46 -60.24
C MET A 1 9.07 -27.67 -59.44
N GLY A 2 8.68 -26.53 -58.88
CA GLY A 2 9.56 -25.65 -58.13
C GLY A 2 9.85 -26.20 -56.74
N LYS A 3 11.12 -26.32 -56.36
CA LYS A 3 11.53 -26.74 -55.03
C LYS A 3 11.13 -25.65 -54.02
N GLU A 4 10.23 -25.98 -53.10
CA GLU A 4 9.90 -25.11 -51.97
C GLU A 4 11.17 -24.80 -51.16
N LYS A 5 11.52 -23.51 -51.10
CA LYS A 5 12.58 -23.00 -50.24
C LYS A 5 12.18 -23.23 -48.79
N GLY A 6 12.81 -24.20 -48.11
CA GLY A 6 12.58 -24.45 -46.68
C GLY A 6 12.65 -25.90 -46.21
N GLN A 7 12.86 -26.86 -47.10
CA GLN A 7 13.15 -28.24 -46.69
C GLN A 7 14.64 -28.38 -46.32
N CYS A 8 14.91 -28.84 -45.10
CA CYS A 8 16.26 -29.19 -44.66
C CYS A 8 16.77 -30.31 -45.58
N GLN A 9 17.63 -29.97 -46.55
CA GLN A 9 18.27 -30.99 -47.38
C GLN A 9 19.15 -31.84 -46.46
N ALA A 10 18.77 -33.10 -46.27
CA ALA A 10 19.60 -34.05 -45.56
C ALA A 10 20.83 -34.34 -46.43
N THR A 11 21.92 -33.63 -46.18
CA THR A 11 23.16 -33.72 -46.96
C THR A 11 24.02 -34.94 -46.60
N GLY A 12 23.41 -36.01 -46.08
CA GLY A 12 24.14 -37.22 -45.68
C GLY A 12 23.32 -38.48 -45.88
N ARG A 13 24.02 -39.59 -46.11
CA ARG A 13 23.55 -40.97 -46.41
C ARG A 13 22.48 -41.55 -45.45
N PHE A 14 22.05 -40.78 -44.44
CA PHE A 14 21.14 -41.20 -43.36
C PHE A 14 19.98 -40.24 -43.06
N GLY A 15 19.68 -39.23 -43.90
CA GLY A 15 18.43 -38.47 -43.77
C GLY A 15 18.27 -37.60 -42.50
N ARG A 16 19.33 -37.41 -41.70
CA ARG A 16 19.26 -36.68 -40.41
C ARG A 16 19.94 -35.32 -40.52
N CYS A 17 19.21 -34.25 -40.20
CA CYS A 17 19.79 -32.93 -39.98
C CYS A 17 20.79 -33.02 -38.80
N PRO A 18 22.06 -32.57 -38.96
CA PRO A 18 23.04 -32.62 -37.88
C PRO A 18 22.64 -31.78 -36.65
N ASN A 19 21.77 -30.78 -36.84
CA ASN A 19 21.21 -29.96 -35.76
C ASN A 19 19.82 -30.42 -35.29
N ARG A 20 19.30 -31.58 -35.74
CA ARG A 20 17.98 -32.07 -35.33
C ARG A 20 17.94 -32.18 -33.81
N ALA A 21 17.05 -31.40 -33.18
CA ALA A 21 16.88 -31.44 -31.74
C ALA A 21 16.52 -32.88 -31.33
N ARG A 22 17.22 -33.45 -30.35
CA ARG A 22 16.95 -34.80 -29.83
C ARG A 22 15.62 -34.90 -29.07
N LYS A 23 14.85 -33.81 -28.94
CA LYS A 23 13.54 -33.81 -28.28
C LYS A 23 12.51 -34.61 -29.12
N PRO A 24 11.90 -35.67 -28.58
CA PRO A 24 10.79 -36.36 -29.24
C PRO A 24 9.63 -35.38 -29.48
N GLY A 25 9.05 -35.39 -30.68
CA GLY A 25 7.81 -34.66 -30.98
C GLY A 25 7.88 -33.46 -31.94
N TYR A 26 9.07 -33.00 -32.36
CA TYR A 26 9.18 -31.92 -33.36
C TYR A 26 9.80 -32.42 -34.68
N PRO A 27 9.16 -32.15 -35.85
CA PRO A 27 9.70 -32.55 -37.15
C PRO A 27 10.88 -31.69 -37.62
N TYR A 28 11.19 -30.59 -36.91
CA TYR A 28 12.21 -29.62 -37.29
C TYR A 28 13.39 -29.60 -36.32
N CYS A 29 14.58 -29.25 -36.82
CA CYS A 29 15.70 -28.87 -35.95
C CYS A 29 15.43 -27.52 -35.29
N GLN A 30 16.15 -27.19 -34.21
CA GLN A 30 15.97 -25.93 -33.48
C GLN A 30 16.01 -24.70 -34.39
N LYS A 31 17.03 -24.59 -35.25
CA LYS A 31 17.14 -23.53 -36.26
C LYS A 31 15.93 -23.46 -37.21
N HIS A 32 15.39 -24.60 -37.66
CA HIS A 32 14.22 -24.60 -38.55
C HIS A 32 12.92 -24.28 -37.79
N ALA A 33 12.78 -24.73 -36.55
CA ALA A 33 11.65 -24.35 -35.71
C ALA A 33 11.66 -22.85 -35.40
N GLU A 34 12.85 -22.26 -35.21
CA GLU A 34 13.05 -20.82 -35.04
C GLU A 34 12.72 -20.04 -36.32
N VAL A 35 13.26 -20.44 -37.48
CA VAL A 35 12.95 -19.81 -38.79
C VAL A 35 11.48 -19.96 -39.18
N LYS A 36 10.83 -21.08 -38.80
CA LYS A 36 9.39 -21.30 -39.04
C LYS A 36 8.50 -20.64 -37.97
N GLY A 37 9.08 -19.95 -36.97
CA GLY A 37 8.31 -19.32 -35.88
C GLY A 37 7.62 -20.30 -34.93
N LEU A 38 7.95 -21.60 -35.01
CA LEU A 38 7.34 -22.68 -34.25
C LEU A 38 7.89 -22.80 -32.82
N GLN A 39 9.08 -22.26 -32.56
CA GLN A 39 9.67 -22.31 -31.22
C GLN A 39 9.12 -21.25 -30.26
N HIS A 40 8.71 -20.09 -30.78
CA HIS A 40 8.15 -19.00 -29.99
C HIS A 40 6.99 -18.35 -30.74
N PRO A 41 5.85 -19.05 -30.87
CA PRO A 41 4.73 -18.58 -31.68
C PRO A 41 4.32 -17.18 -31.24
N LEU A 42 4.42 -16.25 -32.18
CA LEU A 42 3.92 -14.90 -32.00
C LEU A 42 2.40 -14.96 -32.05
N VAL A 43 1.76 -14.32 -31.08
CA VAL A 43 0.31 -14.16 -30.95
C VAL A 43 -0.04 -12.69 -31.09
N SER A 44 -1.29 -12.42 -31.48
CA SER A 44 -1.82 -11.04 -31.55
C SER A 44 -1.79 -10.38 -30.17
N THR A 45 -1.48 -9.09 -30.12
CA THR A 45 -1.50 -8.31 -28.88
C THR A 45 -2.88 -7.83 -28.43
N GLU A 46 -3.91 -8.01 -29.27
CA GLU A 46 -5.24 -7.42 -29.06
C GLU A 46 -5.87 -7.76 -27.70
N GLY A 47 -5.94 -9.06 -27.37
CA GLY A 47 -6.50 -9.50 -26.09
C GLY A 47 -5.73 -8.96 -24.87
N SER A 48 -4.40 -8.89 -24.97
CA SER A 48 -3.57 -8.33 -23.90
C SER A 48 -3.71 -6.81 -23.77
N ARG A 49 -3.97 -6.08 -24.87
CA ARG A 49 -4.24 -4.64 -24.81
C ARG A 49 -5.54 -4.34 -24.07
N VAL A 50 -6.60 -5.11 -24.35
CA VAL A 50 -7.88 -5.01 -23.64
C VAL A 50 -7.68 -5.27 -22.15
N LEU A 51 -6.95 -6.33 -21.79
CA LEU A 51 -6.65 -6.65 -20.39
C LEU A 51 -5.83 -5.57 -19.70
N ILE A 52 -4.78 -5.04 -20.34
CA ILE A 52 -3.98 -3.94 -19.78
C ILE A 52 -4.86 -2.71 -19.56
N ALA A 53 -5.78 -2.39 -20.48
CA ALA A 53 -6.71 -1.28 -20.30
C ALA A 53 -7.71 -1.52 -19.15
N GLU A 54 -8.18 -2.76 -18.96
CA GLU A 54 -9.01 -3.16 -17.81
C GLU A 54 -8.26 -2.99 -16.49
N LEU A 55 -7.05 -3.54 -16.38
CA LEU A 55 -6.21 -3.42 -15.17
C LEU A 55 -5.92 -1.95 -14.85
N LYS A 56 -5.61 -1.14 -15.86
CA LYS A 56 -5.40 0.31 -15.68
C LYS A 56 -6.65 1.04 -15.22
N ARG A 57 -7.83 0.67 -15.72
CA ARG A 57 -9.12 1.21 -15.22
C ARG A 57 -9.39 0.78 -13.78
N ALA A 58 -8.99 -0.44 -13.41
CA ALA A 58 -9.00 -0.92 -12.04
C ALA A 58 -7.86 -0.35 -11.17
N GLY A 59 -7.10 0.60 -11.73
CA GLY A 59 -6.09 1.37 -11.02
C GLY A 59 -4.68 0.82 -11.13
N TRP A 60 -4.37 -0.22 -11.90
CA TRP A 60 -2.98 -0.69 -11.99
C TRP A 60 -2.09 0.29 -12.74
N SER A 61 -0.85 0.44 -12.26
CA SER A 61 0.21 1.10 -13.03
C SER A 61 0.91 0.13 -13.96
N ASN A 62 1.55 0.62 -15.02
CA ASN A 62 2.39 -0.21 -15.89
C ASN A 62 3.49 -0.94 -15.10
N ARG A 63 4.04 -0.28 -14.07
CA ARG A 63 5.03 -0.87 -13.16
C ARG A 63 4.45 -2.00 -12.32
N THR A 64 3.21 -1.86 -11.83
CA THR A 64 2.49 -2.93 -11.10
C THR A 64 2.23 -4.10 -12.03
N ILE A 65 1.69 -3.86 -13.23
CA ILE A 65 1.45 -4.89 -14.26
C ILE A 65 2.76 -5.64 -14.56
N ALA A 66 3.86 -4.91 -14.77
CA ALA A 66 5.17 -5.50 -15.04
C ALA A 66 5.67 -6.37 -13.89
N ARG A 67 5.58 -5.87 -12.65
CA ARG A 67 5.99 -6.59 -11.43
C ARG A 67 5.20 -7.88 -11.25
N GLU A 68 3.87 -7.81 -11.28
CA GLU A 68 3.02 -8.98 -11.04
C GLU A 68 3.08 -10.00 -12.18
N SER A 69 3.28 -9.56 -13.43
CA SER A 69 3.44 -10.48 -14.57
C SER A 69 4.86 -11.05 -14.71
N GLY A 70 5.83 -10.53 -13.95
CA GLY A 70 7.24 -10.85 -14.12
C GLY A 70 7.76 -10.49 -15.51
N LEU A 71 7.30 -9.36 -16.05
CA LEU A 71 7.72 -8.78 -17.33
C LEU A 71 8.49 -7.47 -17.09
N ALA A 72 9.30 -7.05 -18.06
CA ALA A 72 9.91 -5.74 -18.01
C ALA A 72 8.87 -4.63 -18.29
N GLU A 73 8.99 -3.47 -17.66
CA GLU A 73 8.05 -2.35 -17.86
C GLU A 73 8.02 -1.89 -19.33
N ASN A 74 9.18 -1.88 -20.01
CA ASN A 74 9.26 -1.59 -21.44
C ASN A 74 8.50 -2.61 -22.30
N THR A 75 8.38 -3.87 -21.86
CA THR A 75 7.55 -4.86 -22.55
C THR A 75 6.08 -4.46 -22.48
N ILE A 76 5.61 -3.99 -21.31
CA ILE A 76 4.23 -3.50 -21.14
C ILE A 76 3.96 -2.28 -22.02
N LEU A 77 4.89 -1.32 -22.04
CA LEU A 77 4.81 -0.14 -22.93
C LEU A 77 4.81 -0.54 -24.41
N GLY A 78 5.65 -1.49 -24.79
CA GLY A 78 5.77 -1.97 -26.16
C GLY A 78 4.52 -2.65 -26.70
N ILE A 79 3.69 -3.28 -25.85
CA ILE A 79 2.45 -3.96 -26.27
C ILE A 79 1.45 -2.99 -26.92
N ALA A 80 1.45 -1.72 -26.52
CA ALA A 80 0.59 -0.70 -27.12
C ALA A 80 0.91 -0.46 -28.60
N HIS A 81 2.17 -0.63 -29.00
CA HIS A 81 2.64 -0.30 -30.35
C HIS A 81 2.90 -1.54 -31.21
N ASN A 82 3.28 -2.67 -30.60
CA ASN A 82 3.60 -3.89 -31.33
C ASN A 82 2.34 -4.71 -31.64
N PRO A 83 2.12 -5.16 -32.90
CA PRO A 83 0.95 -5.92 -33.29
C PRO A 83 1.01 -7.40 -32.84
N THR A 84 2.20 -7.90 -32.54
CA THR A 84 2.40 -9.28 -32.08
C THR A 84 3.33 -9.33 -30.87
N MET A 85 3.20 -10.39 -30.08
CA MET A 85 4.08 -10.71 -28.94
C MET A 85 4.29 -12.21 -28.82
N HIS A 86 5.28 -12.66 -28.05
CA HIS A 86 5.43 -14.10 -27.77
C HIS A 86 4.25 -14.64 -26.94
N ARG A 87 3.81 -15.86 -27.24
CA ARG A 87 2.75 -16.55 -26.48
C ARG A 87 3.00 -16.57 -24.97
N SER A 88 4.24 -16.82 -24.54
CA SER A 88 4.61 -16.82 -23.12
C SER A 88 4.37 -15.47 -22.43
N THR A 89 4.51 -14.36 -23.17
CA THR A 89 4.19 -13.01 -22.66
C THR A 89 2.69 -12.85 -22.49
N ALA A 90 1.90 -13.33 -23.45
CA ALA A 90 0.44 -13.28 -23.36
C ALA A 90 -0.08 -14.13 -22.18
N GLU A 91 0.47 -15.33 -21.97
CA GLU A 91 0.12 -16.21 -20.84
C GLU A 91 0.41 -15.55 -19.49
N LYS A 92 1.58 -14.92 -19.33
CA LYS A 92 1.93 -14.15 -18.11
C LYS A 92 0.96 -13.00 -17.83
N LEU A 93 0.50 -12.31 -18.87
CA LEU A 93 -0.48 -11.23 -18.70
C LEU A 93 -1.86 -11.78 -18.36
N LEU A 94 -2.30 -12.87 -18.99
CA LEU A 94 -3.58 -13.49 -18.70
C LEU A 94 -3.70 -13.97 -17.25
N ALA A 95 -2.60 -14.43 -16.65
CA ALA A 95 -2.54 -14.80 -15.24
C ALA A 95 -2.89 -13.63 -14.28
N LEU A 96 -2.75 -12.38 -14.72
CA LEU A 96 -3.14 -11.21 -13.91
C LEU A 96 -4.65 -11.08 -13.70
N ARG A 97 -5.49 -11.77 -14.50
CA ARG A 97 -6.95 -11.75 -14.32
C ARG A 97 -7.40 -12.34 -12.99
N GLU A 98 -6.59 -13.23 -12.43
CA GLU A 98 -6.87 -13.89 -11.15
C GLU A 98 -6.44 -13.03 -9.95
N LEU A 99 -5.68 -11.95 -10.19
CA LEU A 99 -5.21 -11.06 -9.14
C LEU A 99 -6.23 -9.93 -8.92
N GLU A 100 -6.51 -9.67 -7.65
CA GLU A 100 -7.38 -8.56 -7.29
C GLU A 100 -6.67 -7.23 -7.56
N PRO A 101 -7.35 -6.24 -8.17
CA PRO A 101 -6.64 -5.07 -8.57
C PRO A 101 -6.19 -4.18 -7.40
N GLU A 102 -4.88 -4.03 -7.18
CA GLU A 102 -4.35 -2.95 -6.34
C GLU A 102 -4.45 -1.57 -7.03
N PRO A 103 -5.21 -0.60 -6.46
CA PRO A 103 -5.31 0.72 -7.05
C PRO A 103 -4.02 1.52 -6.87
N PHE A 104 -3.53 2.14 -7.95
CA PHE A 104 -2.33 2.99 -8.02
C PHE A 104 -2.50 4.29 -7.26
N ARG A 105 -3.75 4.70 -7.06
CA ARG A 105 -4.10 5.81 -6.19
C ARG A 105 -4.89 5.29 -5.01
N VAL A 106 -4.61 5.86 -3.85
CA VAL A 106 -5.31 5.59 -2.60
C VAL A 106 -5.87 6.90 -2.06
N GLU A 107 -6.92 6.79 -1.26
CA GLU A 107 -7.51 7.95 -0.61
C GLU A 107 -6.45 8.67 0.23
N VAL A 108 -6.41 10.00 0.13
CA VAL A 108 -5.35 10.78 0.79
C VAL A 108 -5.60 11.00 2.28
N TRP A 109 -6.86 10.96 2.71
CA TRP A 109 -7.25 11.39 4.05
C TRP A 109 -6.51 10.65 5.20
N PRO A 110 -6.19 9.33 5.13
CA PRO A 110 -5.47 8.66 6.21
C PRO A 110 -4.04 9.22 6.33
N TYR A 111 -3.39 9.42 5.19
CA TYR A 111 -2.03 9.94 5.11
C TYR A 111 -1.96 11.42 5.48
N ARG A 112 -3.02 12.20 5.18
CA ARG A 112 -3.17 13.57 5.67
C ARG A 112 -3.17 13.60 7.21
N ARG A 113 -3.98 12.76 7.86
CA ARG A 113 -4.03 12.66 9.33
C ARG A 113 -2.66 12.29 9.91
N ARG A 114 -1.98 11.31 9.31
CA ARG A 114 -0.61 10.92 9.71
C ARG A 114 0.36 12.09 9.66
N LEU A 115 0.43 12.80 8.54
CA LEU A 115 1.32 13.95 8.39
C LEU A 115 0.97 15.09 9.34
N GLN A 116 -0.31 15.41 9.51
CA GLN A 116 -0.78 16.42 10.46
C GLN A 116 -0.40 16.06 11.90
N SER A 117 -0.52 14.78 12.27
CA SER A 117 -0.14 14.31 13.60
C SER A 117 1.36 14.41 13.87
N LEU A 118 2.20 14.09 12.89
CA LEU A 118 3.65 14.27 12.99
C LEU A 118 4.02 15.75 13.15
N GLN A 119 3.33 16.65 12.43
CA GLN A 119 3.54 18.09 12.60
C GLN A 119 3.08 18.59 13.99
N ALA A 120 2.03 18.00 14.55
CA ALA A 120 1.63 18.25 15.93
C ALA A 120 2.68 17.73 16.93
N ALA A 121 3.39 16.63 16.61
CA ALA A 121 4.51 16.13 17.40
C ALA A 121 5.83 16.90 17.18
N GLY A 122 5.82 17.92 16.31
CA GLY A 122 6.96 18.80 16.06
C GLY A 122 7.88 18.38 14.91
N HIS A 123 7.49 17.41 14.08
CA HIS A 123 8.19 17.13 12.82
C HIS A 123 7.86 18.22 11.81
N THR A 124 8.86 18.96 11.35
CA THR A 124 8.63 19.99 10.34
C THR A 124 8.39 19.37 8.97
N GLY A 125 7.76 20.10 8.04
CA GLY A 125 7.63 19.66 6.66
C GLY A 125 8.97 19.34 5.98
N ARG A 126 10.06 19.98 6.44
CA ARG A 126 11.43 19.69 5.99
C ARG A 126 11.94 18.36 6.52
N ASP A 127 11.67 18.04 7.79
CA ASP A 127 12.09 16.75 8.39
C ASP A 127 11.37 15.58 7.72
N ILE A 128 10.07 15.73 7.51
CA ILE A 128 9.24 14.74 6.81
C ILE A 128 9.72 14.56 5.37
N ALA A 129 9.94 15.65 4.64
CA ALA A 129 10.46 15.60 3.27
C ALA A 129 11.81 14.86 3.20
N LYS A 130 12.72 15.16 4.14
CA LYS A 130 14.03 14.50 4.23
C LYS A 130 13.90 13.00 4.53
N GLY A 131 13.03 12.60 5.46
CA GLY A 131 12.87 11.19 5.83
C GLY A 131 12.10 10.35 4.81
N THR A 132 11.14 10.96 4.11
CA THR A 132 10.32 10.27 3.09
C THR A 132 10.93 10.33 1.68
N GLY A 133 11.86 11.25 1.44
CA GLY A 133 12.36 11.57 0.10
C GLY A 133 11.36 12.35 -0.77
N LEU A 134 10.23 12.78 -0.22
CA LEU A 134 9.23 13.57 -0.94
C LEU A 134 9.62 15.05 -0.99
N PRO A 135 9.26 15.79 -2.06
CA PRO A 135 9.40 17.23 -2.08
C PRO A 135 8.59 17.91 -0.96
N THR A 136 9.12 18.97 -0.36
CA THR A 136 8.41 19.76 0.67
C THR A 136 7.08 20.31 0.18
N SER A 137 6.99 20.70 -1.10
CA SER A 137 5.74 21.11 -1.74
C SER A 137 4.69 20.00 -1.75
N THR A 138 5.09 18.74 -1.97
CA THR A 138 4.19 17.58 -1.93
C THR A 138 3.69 17.31 -0.51
N VAL A 139 4.56 17.41 0.49
CA VAL A 139 4.15 17.29 1.90
C VAL A 139 3.14 18.39 2.26
N SER A 140 3.42 19.64 1.86
CA SER A 140 2.53 20.77 2.09
C SER A 140 1.18 20.60 1.40
N PHE A 141 1.18 20.14 0.14
CA PHE A 141 -0.04 19.85 -0.62
C PHE A 141 -0.91 18.82 0.10
N ILE A 142 -0.33 17.68 0.53
CA ILE A 142 -1.11 16.61 1.17
C ILE A 142 -1.71 17.08 2.51
N VAL A 143 -0.95 17.86 3.29
CA VAL A 143 -1.36 18.36 4.60
C VAL A 143 -2.49 19.39 4.51
N ASN A 144 -2.43 20.29 3.53
CA ASN A 144 -3.28 21.49 3.48
C ASN A 144 -4.40 21.41 2.44
N GLU A 145 -4.25 20.64 1.36
CA GLU A 145 -5.17 20.66 0.24
C GLU A 145 -6.14 19.48 0.26
N GLU A 146 -7.37 19.72 -0.20
CA GLU A 146 -8.46 18.74 -0.37
C GLU A 146 -8.29 17.90 -1.64
N GLY A 147 -7.07 17.43 -1.92
CA GLY A 147 -6.94 16.29 -2.81
C GLY A 147 -7.80 15.13 -2.27
N GLU A 148 -8.37 14.32 -3.17
CA GLU A 148 -9.04 13.07 -2.79
C GLU A 148 -8.07 11.89 -2.81
N TRP A 149 -7.07 11.95 -3.71
CA TRP A 149 -6.24 10.80 -4.07
C TRP A 149 -4.75 11.12 -4.09
N ILE A 150 -3.92 10.18 -3.63
CA ILE A 150 -2.45 10.20 -3.80
C ILE A 150 -1.94 8.91 -4.41
N ALA A 151 -0.78 8.99 -5.07
CA ALA A 151 -0.11 7.78 -5.58
C ALA A 151 0.26 6.85 -4.42
N ARG A 152 0.01 5.54 -4.58
CA ARG A 152 0.27 4.50 -3.58
C ARG A 152 1.70 4.53 -3.05
N GLY A 153 2.70 4.68 -3.93
CA GLY A 153 4.10 4.77 -3.50
C GLY A 153 4.39 5.96 -2.57
N ARG A 154 3.63 7.07 -2.68
CA ARG A 154 3.74 8.19 -1.72
C ARG A 154 3.09 7.84 -0.39
N ALA A 155 1.94 7.19 -0.44
CA ALA A 155 1.24 6.66 0.71
C ALA A 155 2.13 5.72 1.54
N GLU A 156 2.78 4.75 0.89
CA GLU A 156 3.68 3.78 1.53
C GLU A 156 4.86 4.45 2.25
N VAL A 157 5.51 5.44 1.64
CA VAL A 157 6.64 6.14 2.30
C VAL A 157 6.19 7.02 3.45
N ILE A 158 5.01 7.65 3.35
CA ILE A 158 4.41 8.43 4.44
C ILE A 158 4.05 7.51 5.61
N GLU A 159 3.41 6.38 5.34
CA GLU A 159 3.02 5.40 6.35
C GLU A 159 4.24 4.85 7.08
N ARG A 160 5.28 4.46 6.35
CA ARG A 160 6.54 3.97 6.94
C ARG A 160 7.15 5.02 7.87
N TYR A 161 7.30 6.27 7.39
CA TYR A 161 7.85 7.36 8.20
C TYR A 161 6.99 7.64 9.45
N TRP A 162 5.67 7.59 9.32
CA TRP A 162 4.77 7.75 10.46
C TRP A 162 4.95 6.64 11.49
N ARG A 163 5.01 5.38 11.08
CA ARG A 163 5.21 4.25 12.00
C ARG A 163 6.55 4.34 12.75
N GLU A 164 7.61 4.78 12.07
CA GLU A 164 8.94 4.94 12.66
C GLU A 164 8.99 6.05 13.71
N HIS A 165 8.18 7.11 13.55
CA HIS A 165 8.25 8.32 14.37
C HIS A 165 7.02 8.57 15.26
N ALA A 166 5.97 7.74 15.19
CA ALA A 166 4.75 7.92 15.98
C ALA A 166 4.99 7.87 17.50
N ALA A 167 6.04 7.16 17.92
CA ALA A 167 6.43 7.01 19.33
C ALA A 167 7.57 7.96 19.75
N ASP A 168 8.06 8.83 18.86
CA ASP A 168 9.12 9.77 19.21
C ASP A 168 8.66 10.75 20.30
N PRO A 169 9.58 11.27 21.13
CA PRO A 169 9.26 12.33 22.09
C PRO A 169 8.65 13.55 21.38
N VAL A 170 7.47 13.97 21.86
CA VAL A 170 6.77 15.16 21.35
C VAL A 170 7.63 16.40 21.59
N ARG A 171 7.85 17.17 20.52
CA ARG A 171 8.57 18.45 20.53
C ARG A 171 7.57 19.59 20.37
N THR A 172 8.06 20.82 20.31
CA THR A 172 7.23 21.99 20.01
C THR A 172 6.51 21.81 18.68
N ALA A 173 5.18 21.88 18.72
CA ALA A 173 4.34 21.73 17.53
C ALA A 173 4.68 22.78 16.46
N THR A 174 4.49 22.45 15.18
CA THR A 174 4.66 23.45 14.12
C THR A 174 3.58 24.53 14.20
N ALA A 175 3.86 25.72 13.68
CA ALA A 175 2.86 26.80 13.61
C ALA A 175 1.60 26.41 12.81
N ALA A 176 1.73 25.52 11.83
CA ALA A 176 0.58 24.95 11.10
C ALA A 176 -0.26 24.05 12.01
N ALA A 177 0.39 23.14 12.75
CA ALA A 177 -0.29 22.25 13.68
C ALA A 177 -0.95 22.99 14.85
N MET A 178 -0.31 24.03 15.37
CA MET A 178 -0.88 24.89 16.42
C MET A 178 -2.15 25.60 15.93
N ARG A 179 -2.13 26.18 14.72
CA ARG A 179 -3.30 26.84 14.12
C ARG A 179 -4.42 25.86 13.77
N GLY A 180 -4.07 24.70 13.24
CA GLY A 180 -5.02 23.64 12.88
C GLY A 180 -5.54 22.84 14.09
N GLY A 181 -4.90 22.98 15.25
CA GLY A 181 -5.25 22.27 16.47
C GLY A 181 -5.11 20.75 16.35
N TRP A 182 -4.17 20.28 15.53
CA TRP A 182 -4.04 18.86 15.17
C TRP A 182 -3.54 18.00 16.36
N PRO A 183 -4.03 16.76 16.48
CA PRO A 183 -3.64 15.81 17.52
C PRO A 183 -2.31 15.12 17.20
N VAL A 184 -1.48 14.84 18.21
CA VAL A 184 -0.23 14.07 18.06
C VAL A 184 -0.49 12.58 17.76
N PRO A 185 0.48 11.81 17.23
CA PRO A 185 0.26 10.42 16.83
C PRO A 185 -0.26 9.54 17.96
N MET A 186 0.29 9.70 19.17
CA MET A 186 -0.11 8.94 20.37
C MET A 186 -1.51 9.26 20.92
N TRP A 187 -2.24 10.20 20.32
CA TRP A 187 -3.63 10.49 20.67
C TRP A 187 -4.63 9.70 19.81
N TRP A 188 -4.14 8.97 18.81
CA TRP A 188 -4.95 8.08 17.99
C TRP A 188 -4.80 6.65 18.49
N ASP A 189 -5.92 5.97 18.68
CA ASP A 189 -5.98 4.52 18.90
C ASP A 189 -5.98 3.81 17.52
N ASP A 190 -6.80 4.31 16.59
CA ASP A 190 -6.85 3.95 15.17
C ASP A 190 -6.98 5.21 14.30
N ILE A 191 -5.84 5.68 13.79
CA ILE A 191 -5.78 6.87 12.92
C ILE A 191 -6.57 6.70 11.59
N ASP A 192 -6.86 5.46 11.21
CA ASP A 192 -7.59 5.06 10.02
C ASP A 192 -9.09 4.79 10.27
N ASP A 193 -9.61 5.00 11.48
CA ASP A 193 -11.06 5.07 11.68
C ASP A 193 -11.54 6.50 11.41
N LEU A 194 -12.35 6.67 10.36
CA LEU A 194 -12.97 7.95 10.00
C LEU A 194 -13.81 8.54 11.15
N ARG A 195 -14.43 7.69 11.97
CA ARG A 195 -15.28 8.08 13.09
C ARG A 195 -14.50 8.30 14.37
N GLU A 196 -13.25 7.87 14.43
CA GLU A 196 -12.41 8.12 15.58
C GLU A 196 -12.23 9.61 15.77
N LYS A 197 -12.54 10.04 16.98
CA LYS A 197 -12.16 11.35 17.48
C LYS A 197 -10.95 11.09 18.36
N PRO A 198 -9.75 11.49 17.94
CA PRO A 198 -8.52 11.20 18.66
C PRO A 198 -8.71 11.67 20.09
N GLY A 199 -8.37 10.78 21.01
CA GLY A 199 -8.63 10.91 22.42
C GLY A 199 -8.12 12.25 22.90
N VAL A 200 -9.03 13.21 23.05
CA VAL A 200 -8.83 14.29 23.99
C VAL A 200 -8.79 13.61 25.35
N THR A 201 -7.61 13.22 25.83
CA THR A 201 -7.43 12.89 27.24
C THR A 201 -7.46 14.19 28.06
N HIS A 202 -8.60 14.89 27.96
CA HIS A 202 -9.17 15.92 28.84
C HIS A 202 -8.30 17.13 29.25
N CYS A 203 -7.01 17.21 28.90
CA CYS A 203 -6.12 18.24 29.43
C CYS A 203 -6.08 19.54 28.63
N ARG A 204 -6.76 19.61 27.47
CA ARG A 204 -6.84 20.86 26.69
C ARG A 204 -7.80 21.88 27.33
N VAL A 205 -8.83 21.41 28.05
CA VAL A 205 -9.84 22.26 28.70
C VAL A 205 -9.40 22.72 30.11
N CYS A 206 -8.56 21.96 30.80
CA CYS A 206 -8.22 22.29 32.19
C CYS A 206 -7.02 23.25 32.39
N HIS A 207 -6.08 23.40 31.45
CA HIS A 207 -4.81 24.08 31.78
C HIS A 207 -4.17 25.02 30.77
N GLY A 208 -4.68 25.19 29.54
CA GLY A 208 -4.27 26.31 28.68
C GLY A 208 -2.78 26.45 28.29
N LEU A 209 -1.84 25.55 28.64
CA LEU A 209 -0.43 25.61 28.22
C LEU A 209 0.27 24.22 28.22
N GLU A 210 1.29 24.07 27.38
CA GLU A 210 2.30 22.97 27.34
C GLU A 210 3.17 22.86 28.63
N PRO A 211 4.01 21.80 28.84
CA PRO A 211 4.13 20.55 28.09
C PRO A 211 3.83 19.27 28.92
N PHE A 212 3.65 18.23 28.11
CA PHE A 212 3.33 16.82 28.36
C PHE A 212 3.98 16.11 29.56
N ARG A 213 3.17 15.29 30.26
CA ARG A 213 3.63 14.06 30.95
C ARG A 213 3.16 12.84 30.15
N SER A 214 4.02 11.81 30.07
CA SER A 214 3.94 10.60 29.22
C SER A 214 2.76 9.65 29.46
N THR A 215 1.72 10.06 30.19
CA THR A 215 0.69 9.13 30.69
C THR A 215 -0.75 9.64 30.48
N GLY A 216 -0.97 10.52 29.52
CA GLY A 216 -2.30 10.92 29.03
C GLY A 216 -3.16 11.75 29.99
N LEU A 217 -2.95 11.73 31.31
CA LEU A 217 -3.73 12.50 32.28
C LEU A 217 -2.80 13.34 33.18
N CYS A 218 -3.22 14.56 33.54
CA CYS A 218 -2.59 15.30 34.62
C CYS A 218 -2.88 14.64 35.98
N ASN A 219 -2.08 14.93 37.01
CA ASN A 219 -2.24 14.36 38.35
C ASN A 219 -3.64 14.62 38.92
N ALA A 220 -4.24 15.79 38.67
CA ALA A 220 -5.59 16.11 39.14
C ALA A 220 -6.66 15.23 38.47
N CYS A 221 -6.59 15.04 37.15
CA CYS A 221 -7.53 14.18 36.41
C CYS A 221 -7.33 12.70 36.76
N ARG A 222 -6.08 12.25 36.95
CA ARG A 222 -5.78 10.89 37.45
C ARG A 222 -6.39 10.65 38.83
N SER A 223 -6.21 11.59 39.77
CA SER A 223 -6.79 11.47 41.11
C SER A 223 -8.32 11.47 41.08
N ARG A 224 -8.95 12.26 40.22
CA ARG A 224 -10.42 12.24 40.05
C ARG A 224 -10.93 10.91 39.50
N LEU A 225 -10.26 10.35 38.47
CA LEU A 225 -10.63 9.07 37.89
C LEU A 225 -10.49 7.93 38.92
N TRP A 226 -9.36 7.89 39.63
CA TRP A 226 -9.11 6.92 40.70
C TRP A 226 -10.14 7.03 41.83
N ASN A 227 -10.50 8.26 42.23
CA ASN A 227 -11.54 8.50 43.23
C ASN A 227 -12.93 8.04 42.76
N ALA A 228 -13.26 8.22 41.48
CA ALA A 228 -14.53 7.76 40.92
C ALA A 228 -14.62 6.22 40.90
N GLN A 229 -13.57 5.55 40.40
CA GLN A 229 -13.48 4.09 40.36
C GLN A 229 -13.56 3.48 41.76
N ASN A 230 -12.86 4.06 42.74
CA ASN A 230 -12.94 3.60 44.12
C ASN A 230 -14.32 3.84 44.76
N ARG A 231 -15.00 4.94 44.41
CA ARG A 231 -16.36 5.21 44.88
C ARG A 231 -17.33 4.17 44.36
N ASP A 232 -17.21 3.78 43.10
CA ASP A 232 -18.06 2.75 42.49
C ASP A 232 -17.80 1.37 43.10
N GLU A 233 -16.55 1.03 43.36
CA GLU A 233 -16.17 -0.21 44.05
C GLU A 233 -16.72 -0.27 45.48
N VAL A 234 -16.61 0.83 46.23
CA VAL A 234 -17.20 0.95 47.58
C VAL A 234 -18.73 0.80 47.52
N ASN A 235 -19.38 1.41 46.53
CA ASN A 235 -20.83 1.29 46.33
C ASN A 235 -21.25 -0.12 45.95
N ARG A 236 -20.49 -0.81 45.10
CA ARG A 236 -20.70 -2.22 44.73
C ARG A 236 -20.65 -3.11 45.96
N ARG A 237 -19.60 -2.99 46.79
CA ARG A 237 -19.46 -3.74 48.04
C ARG A 237 -20.61 -3.47 49.02
N ARG A 238 -21.08 -2.22 49.12
CA ARG A 238 -22.25 -1.87 49.94
C ARG A 238 -23.52 -2.55 49.44
N ARG A 239 -23.75 -2.59 48.12
CA ARG A 239 -24.90 -3.28 47.51
C ARG A 239 -24.85 -4.78 47.75
N GLU A 240 -23.68 -5.41 47.58
CA GLU A 240 -23.49 -6.83 47.87
C GLU A 240 -23.72 -7.18 49.35
N ARG A 241 -23.20 -6.36 50.28
CA ARG A 241 -23.46 -6.54 51.72
C ARG A 241 -24.94 -6.42 52.05
N ARG A 242 -25.64 -5.44 51.47
CA ARG A 242 -27.09 -5.28 51.64
C ARG A 242 -27.86 -6.48 51.06
N ARG A 243 -27.42 -7.03 49.93
CA ARG A 243 -28.04 -8.23 49.33
C ARG A 243 -27.87 -9.44 50.24
N LYS A 244 -26.64 -9.72 50.69
CA LYS A 244 -26.34 -10.82 51.62
C LYS A 244 -27.09 -10.70 52.95
N ALA A 245 -27.20 -9.48 53.51
CA ALA A 245 -27.95 -9.24 54.74
C ALA A 245 -29.46 -9.51 54.56
N LYS A 246 -30.02 -9.19 53.38
CA LYS A 246 -31.42 -9.54 53.05
C LYS A 246 -31.60 -11.05 52.86
N GLU A 247 -30.66 -11.72 52.21
CA GLU A 247 -30.68 -13.19 52.03
C GLU A 247 -30.58 -13.94 53.37
N GLN A 248 -29.86 -13.41 54.37
CA GLN A 248 -29.74 -14.01 55.70
C GLN A 248 -30.93 -13.74 56.63
N ALA A 249 -31.72 -12.71 56.34
CA ALA A 249 -32.87 -12.31 57.14
C ALA A 249 -34.20 -12.93 56.62
N ALA A 250 -34.16 -13.57 55.46
CA ALA A 250 -35.27 -14.31 54.86
C ALA A 250 -35.14 -15.80 55.18
#